data_AF-A0A2V7QF18-F1
#
_entry.id   AF-A0A2V7QF18-F1
#
_cell.length_a   1.000
_cell.length_b   1.000
_cell.length_c   1.000
_cell.angle_alpha   90.00
_cell.angle_beta   90.00
_cell.angle_gamma   90.00
#
_symmetry.space_group_name_H-M   'P 1'
#
loop_
_entity.id
_entity.type
_entity.pdbx_description
1 polymer ?
#
loop_
_entity_poly.entity_id
_entity_poly.type
_entity_poly.pdbx_seq_one_letter_code
_entity_poly.pdbx_strand_id
1 'polypeptide(L)'
;MCLTGMGPKEYWVDGWSVDADRVRIKGEKAFGRVREVPLVDTPVRPEITVDGFTSALRRLSERRLRDKLSNALERKPTDQELAEAAETDGPWKVTPYQARKTFARWMEDARIPRARREIYRGHGNRDVGDLYERYEVTTYLREDAQAMRALLPQQGLRMVP
;
A
#
# COMPACT_ATOMS: atom_id res chain seq x y z
N MET A 1 1.62 -5.33 -2.52
CA MET A 1 0.70 -4.24 -2.09
C MET A 1 1.40 -2.88 -1.97
N CYS A 2 2.54 -2.76 -1.27
CA CYS A 2 3.24 -1.47 -1.08
C CYS A 2 3.70 -0.79 -2.39
N LEU A 3 3.88 -1.57 -3.46
CA LEU A 3 4.36 -1.09 -4.76
C LEU A 3 3.26 -0.87 -5.79
N THR A 4 2.02 -1.22 -5.46
CA THR A 4 0.89 -1.22 -6.41
C THR A 4 -0.35 -0.54 -5.87
N GLY A 5 -0.38 -0.24 -4.57
CA GLY A 5 -1.54 0.33 -3.89
C GLY A 5 -2.75 -0.61 -3.81
N MET A 6 -2.59 -1.89 -4.18
CA MET A 6 -3.65 -2.88 -4.08
C MET A 6 -4.16 -3.00 -2.63
N GLY A 7 -5.47 -3.00 -2.45
CA GLY A 7 -6.12 -3.45 -1.22
C GLY A 7 -6.21 -4.98 -1.14
N PRO A 8 -6.60 -5.56 0.01
CA PRO A 8 -6.69 -7.01 0.16
C PRO A 8 -7.62 -7.66 -0.87
N LYS A 9 -8.81 -7.10 -1.07
CA LYS A 9 -9.77 -7.64 -2.04
C LYS A 9 -9.18 -7.69 -3.47
N GLU A 10 -8.51 -6.62 -3.89
CA GLU A 10 -7.87 -6.53 -5.21
C GLU A 10 -6.74 -7.56 -5.38
N TYR A 11 -5.96 -7.79 -4.32
CA TYR A 11 -4.80 -8.67 -4.36
C TYR A 11 -5.17 -10.16 -4.31
N TRP A 12 -6.19 -10.53 -3.54
CA TRP A 12 -6.59 -11.93 -3.31
C TRP A 12 -7.83 -12.38 -4.10
N VAL A 13 -8.76 -11.49 -4.42
CA VAL A 13 -10.10 -11.85 -4.93
C VAL A 13 -10.33 -11.31 -6.34
N ASP A 14 -10.26 -9.99 -6.54
CA ASP A 14 -10.68 -9.38 -7.82
C ASP A 14 -9.70 -9.71 -8.95
N GLY A 15 -8.42 -9.83 -8.62
CA GLY A 15 -7.36 -10.28 -9.50
C GLY A 15 -6.65 -9.15 -10.24
N TRP A 16 -5.45 -9.47 -10.71
CA TRP A 16 -4.54 -8.55 -11.39
C TRP A 16 -3.61 -9.31 -12.34
N SER A 17 -3.11 -8.60 -13.36
CA SER A 17 -2.13 -9.08 -14.33
C SER A 17 -0.93 -8.14 -14.42
N VAL A 18 0.18 -8.67 -14.91
CA VAL A 18 1.41 -7.92 -15.16
C VAL A 18 1.63 -7.91 -16.66
N ASP A 19 1.83 -6.73 -17.21
CA ASP A 19 2.30 -6.51 -18.58
C ASP A 19 3.77 -6.05 -18.54
N ALA A 20 4.37 -5.78 -19.70
CA ALA A 20 5.78 -5.39 -19.80
C ALA A 20 6.17 -4.16 -18.97
N ASP A 21 5.26 -3.18 -18.80
CA ASP A 21 5.54 -1.89 -18.16
C ASP A 21 4.53 -1.48 -17.07
N ARG A 22 3.56 -2.35 -16.75
CA ARG A 22 2.46 -2.00 -15.83
C ARG A 22 1.87 -3.20 -15.11
N VAL A 23 1.20 -2.92 -13.98
CA VAL A 23 0.28 -3.87 -13.34
C VAL A 23 -1.15 -3.41 -13.61
N ARG A 24 -1.99 -4.31 -14.13
CA ARG A 24 -3.43 -4.07 -14.31
C ARG A 24 -4.18 -4.66 -13.14
N ILE A 25 -4.92 -3.83 -12.42
CA ILE A 25 -5.68 -4.22 -11.24
C ILE A 25 -7.16 -4.13 -11.57
N LYS A 26 -7.89 -5.23 -11.41
CA LYS A 26 -9.35 -5.26 -11.60
C LYS A 26 -10.02 -4.60 -10.41
N GLY A 27 -11.04 -3.79 -10.68
CA GLY A 27 -11.85 -3.12 -9.67
C GLY A 27 -13.34 -3.27 -9.97
N GLU A 28 -14.18 -3.08 -8.94
CA GLU A 28 -15.62 -3.31 -9.03
C GLU A 28 -16.44 -2.07 -9.43
N LYS A 29 -15.92 -0.86 -9.24
CA LYS A 29 -16.67 0.38 -9.52
C LYS A 29 -16.87 0.58 -11.03
N ALA A 30 -18.07 1.02 -11.41
CA ALA A 30 -18.51 1.17 -12.81
C ALA A 30 -17.53 2.00 -13.67
N PHE A 31 -16.87 3.00 -13.07
CA PHE A 31 -15.75 3.74 -13.64
C PHE A 31 -14.46 3.37 -12.89
N GLY A 32 -13.43 2.91 -13.62
CA GLY A 32 -12.18 2.37 -13.03
C GLY A 32 -12.15 0.84 -12.87
N ARG A 33 -12.98 0.11 -13.64
CA ARG A 33 -13.06 -1.37 -13.70
C ARG A 33 -11.71 -2.07 -13.87
N VAL A 34 -10.75 -1.38 -14.48
CA VAL A 34 -9.35 -1.73 -14.48
C VAL A 34 -8.57 -0.43 -14.27
N ARG A 35 -7.60 -0.43 -13.35
CA ARG A 35 -6.58 0.62 -13.29
C ARG A 35 -5.22 0.05 -13.62
N GLU A 36 -4.42 0.86 -14.28
CA GLU A 36 -3.05 0.53 -14.64
C GLU A 36 -2.13 1.32 -13.72
N VAL A 37 -1.20 0.63 -13.07
CA VAL A 37 -0.24 1.26 -12.15
C VAL A 37 1.19 0.96 -12.60
N PRO A 38 2.16 1.85 -12.31
CA PRO A 38 3.55 1.65 -12.69
C PRO A 38 4.08 0.30 -12.17
N LEU A 39 4.76 -0.46 -13.03
CA LEU A 39 5.40 -1.71 -12.62
C LEU A 39 6.72 -1.41 -11.90
N VAL A 40 6.69 -1.11 -10.61
CA VAL A 40 7.92 -0.83 -9.82
C VAL A 40 8.75 -2.09 -9.61
N ASP A 41 8.09 -3.19 -9.24
CA ASP A 41 8.67 -4.52 -9.16
C ASP A 41 7.56 -5.54 -9.45
N THR A 42 7.91 -6.77 -9.80
CA THR A 42 6.93 -7.82 -10.07
C THR A 42 6.22 -8.21 -8.76
N PRO A 43 4.93 -7.92 -8.59
CA PRO A 43 4.21 -8.34 -7.39
C PRO A 43 4.17 -9.88 -7.31
N VAL A 44 4.49 -10.42 -6.14
CA VAL A 44 4.41 -11.87 -5.87
C VAL A 44 2.94 -12.29 -5.87
N ARG A 45 2.64 -13.54 -6.28
CA ARG A 45 1.29 -14.10 -6.12
C ARG A 45 1.04 -14.45 -4.65
N PRO A 46 -0.19 -14.33 -4.14
CA PRO A 46 -0.48 -14.72 -2.76
C PRO A 46 -0.28 -16.23 -2.56
N GLU A 47 0.65 -16.61 -1.70
CA GLU A 47 0.86 -18.02 -1.28
C GLU A 47 0.07 -18.38 -0.01
N ILE A 48 -0.44 -17.37 0.69
CA ILE A 48 -1.27 -17.52 1.88
C ILE A 48 -2.62 -16.85 1.68
N THR A 49 -3.61 -17.27 2.48
CA THR A 49 -4.94 -16.66 2.50
C THR A 49 -4.89 -15.24 3.06
N VAL A 50 -5.92 -14.45 2.75
CA VAL A 50 -6.10 -13.10 3.34
C VAL A 50 -6.16 -13.16 4.87
N ASP A 51 -6.75 -14.22 5.43
CA ASP A 51 -6.81 -14.43 6.89
C ASP A 51 -5.44 -14.75 7.48
N GLY A 52 -4.64 -15.57 6.79
CA GLY A 52 -3.26 -15.86 7.17
C GLY A 52 -2.41 -14.59 7.17
N PHE A 53 -2.55 -13.75 6.13
CA PHE A 53 -1.86 -12.47 6.03
C PHE A 53 -2.29 -11.51 7.16
N THR A 54 -3.59 -11.36 7.38
CA THR A 54 -4.14 -10.49 8.44
C THR A 54 -3.71 -10.96 9.83
N SER A 55 -3.69 -12.28 10.06
CA SER A 55 -3.20 -12.87 11.30
C SER A 55 -1.70 -12.61 11.52
N ALA A 56 -0.89 -12.67 10.46
CA ALA A 56 0.54 -12.35 10.55
C ALA A 56 0.77 -10.87 10.92
N LEU A 57 0.01 -9.94 10.31
CA LEU A 57 0.08 -8.51 10.65
C LEU A 57 -0.40 -8.24 12.09
N ARG A 58 -1.42 -8.95 12.57
CA ARG A 58 -1.87 -8.86 13.97
C ARG A 58 -0.75 -9.27 14.94
N ARG A 59 -0.11 -10.42 14.72
CA ARG A 59 1.04 -10.87 15.53
C ARG A 59 2.20 -9.86 15.51
N LEU A 60 2.47 -9.25 14.35
CA LEU A 60 3.47 -8.17 14.25
C LEU A 60 3.07 -6.96 15.09
N SER A 61 1.79 -6.57 15.06
CA SER A 61 1.25 -5.45 15.83
C SER A 61 1.37 -5.69 17.33
N GLU A 62 0.98 -6.87 17.80
CA GLU A 62 1.07 -7.30 19.20
C GLU A 62 2.53 -7.27 19.68
N ARG A 63 3.47 -7.76 18.86
CA ARG A 63 4.91 -7.69 19.16
C ARG A 63 5.38 -6.24 19.27
N ARG A 64 5.04 -5.39 18.31
CA ARG A 64 5.42 -3.95 18.33
C ARG A 64 4.86 -3.22 19.54
N LEU A 65 3.62 -3.51 19.93
CA LEU A 65 3.01 -2.94 21.12
C LEU A 65 3.76 -3.37 22.38
N ARG A 66 4.07 -4.67 22.49
CA ARG A 66 4.86 -5.20 23.60
C ARG A 66 6.24 -4.56 23.68
N ASP A 67 6.95 -4.43 22.57
CA ASP A 67 8.27 -3.80 22.54
C ASP A 67 8.19 -2.33 22.95
N LYS A 68 7.21 -1.59 22.42
CA LYS A 68 6.97 -0.18 22.77
C LYS A 68 6.71 0.00 24.26
N LEU A 69 5.81 -0.81 24.84
CA LEU A 69 5.50 -0.73 26.27
C LEU A 69 6.67 -1.19 27.13
N SER A 70 7.38 -2.24 26.72
CA SER A 70 8.54 -2.73 27.48
C SER A 70 9.62 -1.67 27.58
N ASN A 71 9.86 -0.94 26.48
CA ASN A 71 10.80 0.18 26.46
C ASN A 71 10.31 1.36 27.31
N ALA A 72 9.01 1.67 27.29
CA ALA A 72 8.46 2.78 28.06
C ALA A 72 8.41 2.51 29.57
N LEU A 73 8.21 1.25 29.97
CA LEU A 73 8.13 0.84 31.37
C LEU A 73 9.49 0.36 31.93
N GLU A 74 10.49 0.17 31.07
CA GLU A 74 11.78 -0.47 31.40
C GLU A 74 11.63 -1.87 32.02
N ARG A 75 10.50 -2.53 31.77
CA ARG A 75 10.18 -3.89 32.22
C ARG A 75 9.17 -4.55 31.29
N LYS A 76 9.02 -5.87 31.40
CA LYS A 76 7.96 -6.58 30.68
C LYS A 76 6.57 -6.07 31.13
N PRO A 77 5.68 -5.68 30.20
CA PRO A 77 4.31 -5.31 30.53
C PRO A 77 3.49 -6.53 30.93
N THR A 78 2.50 -6.31 31.79
CA THR A 78 1.49 -7.31 32.13
C THR A 78 0.47 -7.47 30.99
N ASP A 79 -0.30 -8.55 31.03
CA ASP A 79 -1.36 -8.78 30.03
C ASP A 79 -2.47 -7.73 30.11
N GLN A 80 -2.75 -7.20 31.30
CA GLN A 80 -3.70 -6.10 31.48
C GLN A 80 -3.20 -4.79 30.85
N GLU A 81 -1.94 -4.42 31.09
CA GLU A 81 -1.33 -3.22 30.48
C GLU A 81 -1.30 -3.32 28.95
N LEU A 82 -1.07 -4.53 28.41
CA LEU A 82 -1.13 -4.79 26.97
C LEU A 82 -2.56 -4.63 26.42
N ALA A 83 -3.55 -5.17 27.13
CA ALA A 83 -4.95 -5.06 26.73
C ALA A 83 -5.42 -3.59 26.74
N GLU A 84 -5.15 -2.85 27.82
CA GLU A 84 -5.51 -1.44 27.94
C GLU A 84 -4.84 -0.59 26.84
N ALA A 85 -3.57 -0.85 26.54
CA ALA A 85 -2.88 -0.14 25.47
C ALA A 85 -3.36 -0.52 24.06
N ALA A 86 -3.88 -1.74 23.88
CA ALA A 86 -4.41 -2.22 22.60
C ALA A 86 -5.76 -1.58 22.22
N GLU A 87 -6.53 -1.10 23.20
CA GLU A 87 -7.79 -0.37 22.98
C GLU A 87 -7.59 0.95 22.24
N THR A 88 -6.41 1.56 22.36
CA THR A 88 -6.09 2.84 21.69
C THR A 88 -5.36 2.59 20.37
N ASP A 89 -5.89 3.11 19.26
CA ASP A 89 -5.21 3.03 17.97
C ASP A 89 -3.86 3.75 18.02
N GLY A 90 -2.83 3.19 17.38
CA GLY A 90 -1.49 3.77 17.45
C GLY A 90 -0.53 3.24 16.40
N PRO A 91 0.66 3.86 16.28
CA PRO A 91 1.64 3.55 15.23
C PRO A 91 2.25 2.14 15.33
N TRP A 92 2.00 1.43 16.44
CA TRP A 92 2.39 0.04 16.63
C TRP A 92 1.52 -0.92 15.79
N LYS A 93 0.29 -0.52 15.49
CA LYS A 93 -0.68 -1.33 14.76
C LYS A 93 -0.34 -1.37 13.29
N VAL A 94 -0.31 -2.58 12.73
CA VAL A 94 -0.01 -2.81 11.33
C VAL A 94 -1.23 -3.39 10.64
N THR A 95 -1.70 -2.71 9.59
CA THR A 95 -2.87 -3.15 8.82
C THR A 95 -2.53 -3.20 7.33
N PRO A 96 -3.26 -3.98 6.52
CA PRO A 96 -3.06 -4.00 5.08
C PRO A 96 -3.17 -2.60 4.44
N TYR A 97 -3.91 -1.69 5.06
CA TYR A 97 -4.10 -0.32 4.57
C TYR A 97 -2.81 0.52 4.61
N GLN A 98 -1.87 0.24 5.51
CA GLN A 98 -0.56 0.91 5.53
C GLN A 98 0.25 0.64 4.27
N ALA A 99 0.07 -0.51 3.61
CA ALA A 99 0.71 -0.77 2.32
C ALA A 99 0.23 0.22 1.25
N ARG A 100 -1.07 0.54 1.24
CA ARG A 100 -1.65 1.54 0.31
C ARG A 100 -1.20 2.95 0.63
N LYS A 101 -1.04 3.30 1.92
CA LYS A 101 -0.44 4.58 2.35
C LYS A 101 1.03 4.68 1.93
N THR A 102 1.78 3.61 2.12
CA THR A 102 3.19 3.50 1.68
C THR A 102 3.33 3.72 0.19
N PHE A 103 2.47 3.08 -0.62
CA PHE A 103 2.44 3.33 -2.07
C PHE A 103 2.18 4.80 -2.40
N ALA A 104 1.18 5.42 -1.76
CA ALA A 104 0.86 6.82 -1.97
C ALA A 104 2.05 7.74 -1.63
N ARG A 105 2.73 7.46 -0.52
CA ARG A 105 3.90 8.23 -0.09
C ARG A 105 5.08 8.06 -1.04
N TRP A 106 5.34 6.85 -1.52
CA TRP A 106 6.45 6.62 -2.45
C TRP A 106 6.26 7.34 -3.77
N MET A 107 5.03 7.44 -4.27
CA MET A 107 4.77 8.25 -5.45
C MET A 107 5.00 9.76 -5.19
N GLU A 108 4.72 10.24 -3.97
CA GLU A 108 5.06 11.62 -3.57
C GLU A 108 6.56 11.84 -3.50
N ASP A 109 7.28 10.93 -2.87
CA ASP A 109 8.74 11.00 -2.76
C ASP A 109 9.40 10.91 -4.15
N ALA A 110 8.81 10.16 -5.08
CA ALA A 110 9.21 10.07 -6.49
C ALA A 110 8.78 11.29 -7.32
N ARG A 111 8.15 12.30 -6.69
CA ARG A 111 7.66 13.54 -7.32
C ARG A 111 6.65 13.32 -8.45
N ILE A 112 5.88 12.23 -8.38
CA ILE A 112 4.82 11.95 -9.34
C ILE A 112 3.68 12.98 -9.16
N PRO A 113 3.23 13.65 -10.25
CA PRO A 113 2.13 14.60 -10.22
C PRO A 113 0.89 14.05 -9.52
N ARG A 114 0.21 14.93 -8.78
CA ARG A 114 -0.96 14.57 -7.97
C ARG A 114 -2.04 13.83 -8.76
N ALA A 115 -2.35 14.29 -9.96
CA ALA A 115 -3.39 13.69 -10.78
C ALA A 115 -3.07 12.23 -11.15
N ARG A 116 -1.84 11.94 -11.60
CA ARG A 116 -1.36 10.55 -11.83
C ARG A 116 -1.47 9.69 -10.56
N ARG A 117 -1.09 10.21 -9.40
CA ARG A 117 -1.21 9.51 -8.12
C ARG A 117 -2.64 9.14 -7.78
N GLU A 118 -3.59 10.04 -7.99
CA GLU A 118 -5.01 9.77 -7.73
C GLU A 118 -5.58 8.73 -8.71
N ILE A 119 -5.16 8.76 -9.98
CA ILE A 119 -5.49 7.75 -11.00
C ILE A 119 -4.98 6.37 -10.58
N TYR A 120 -3.69 6.25 -10.22
CA TYR A 120 -3.09 4.97 -9.77
C TYR A 120 -3.73 4.43 -8.48
N ARG A 121 -4.29 5.31 -7.65
CA ARG A 121 -5.06 4.92 -6.45
C ARG A 121 -6.51 4.59 -6.74
N GLY A 122 -6.97 4.67 -7.99
CA GLY A 122 -8.36 4.40 -8.37
C GLY A 122 -9.36 5.37 -7.73
N HIS A 123 -8.92 6.59 -7.41
CA HIS A 123 -9.83 7.64 -6.98
C HIS A 123 -10.62 8.17 -8.18
N GLY A 124 -11.88 8.56 -7.97
CA GLY A 124 -12.73 9.14 -9.02
C GLY A 124 -12.24 10.53 -9.45
N ASN A 125 -12.67 10.97 -10.62
CA ASN A 125 -12.39 12.33 -11.10
C ASN A 125 -13.04 13.36 -10.18
N ARG A 126 -12.30 14.39 -9.83
CA ARG A 126 -12.84 15.59 -9.19
C ARG A 126 -13.38 16.57 -10.23
N ASP A 127 -12.83 16.56 -11.44
CA ASP A 127 -13.26 17.41 -12.56
C ASP A 127 -13.06 16.76 -13.96
N VAL A 128 -13.40 17.50 -15.02
CA VAL A 128 -13.33 17.05 -16.43
C VAL A 128 -11.88 16.95 -16.93
N GLY A 129 -10.93 17.68 -16.34
CA GLY A 129 -9.50 17.60 -16.70
C GLY A 129 -8.92 16.23 -16.36
N ASP A 130 -9.35 15.64 -15.24
CA ASP A 130 -8.97 14.28 -14.82
C ASP A 130 -9.38 13.19 -15.85
N LEU A 131 -10.34 13.45 -16.75
CA LEU A 131 -10.66 12.51 -17.84
C LEU A 131 -9.56 12.48 -18.92
N TYR A 132 -9.04 13.65 -19.33
CA TYR A 132 -8.04 13.73 -20.39
C TYR A 132 -6.70 13.14 -19.94
N GLU A 133 -6.27 13.46 -18.72
CA GLU A 133 -5.02 12.93 -18.16
C GLU A 133 -5.04 11.40 -17.95
N ARG A 134 -6.23 10.79 -17.78
CA ARG A 134 -6.36 9.32 -17.70
C ARG A 134 -6.07 8.63 -19.03
N TYR A 135 -6.42 9.23 -20.17
CA TYR A 135 -6.12 8.62 -21.47
C TYR A 135 -4.63 8.59 -21.74
N GLU A 136 -3.88 9.57 -21.22
CA GLU A 136 -2.43 9.66 -21.40
C GLU A 136 -1.63 9.00 -20.28
N VAL A 137 -2.26 8.57 -19.18
CA VAL A 137 -1.56 8.04 -18.00
C VAL A 137 -0.62 6.89 -18.34
N THR A 138 -0.97 6.12 -19.38
CA THR A 138 -0.22 4.95 -19.85
C THR A 138 1.16 5.31 -20.39
N THR A 139 1.31 6.52 -20.95
CA THR A 139 2.58 7.06 -21.47
C THR A 139 3.60 7.27 -20.36
N TYR A 140 3.14 7.56 -19.13
CA TYR A 140 4.00 7.89 -18.00
C TYR A 140 4.38 6.68 -17.12
N LEU A 141 3.74 5.51 -17.32
CA LEU A 141 3.91 4.36 -16.43
C LEU A 141 5.36 3.89 -16.29
N ARG A 142 6.14 3.94 -17.38
CA ARG A 142 7.57 3.56 -17.36
C ARG A 142 8.42 4.55 -16.60
N GLU A 143 8.23 5.84 -16.89
CA GLU A 143 8.97 6.93 -16.23
C GLU A 143 8.68 6.92 -14.73
N ASP A 144 7.41 6.82 -14.35
CA ASP A 144 6.98 6.77 -12.96
C ASP A 144 7.51 5.51 -12.24
N ALA A 145 7.53 4.37 -12.92
CA ALA A 145 8.13 3.15 -12.37
C ALA A 145 9.63 3.34 -12.13
N GLN A 146 10.36 3.96 -13.07
CA GLN A 146 11.79 4.24 -12.92
C GLN A 146 12.05 5.20 -11.76
N ALA A 147 11.28 6.29 -11.65
CA ALA A 147 11.39 7.25 -10.55
C ALA A 147 11.17 6.59 -9.19
N MET A 148 10.15 5.72 -9.07
CA MET A 148 9.90 4.96 -7.84
C MET A 148 11.00 3.93 -7.55
N ARG A 149 11.50 3.20 -8.56
CA ARG A 149 12.59 2.22 -8.39
C ARG A 149 13.87 2.87 -7.89
N ALA A 150 14.18 4.09 -8.31
CA ALA A 150 15.36 4.81 -7.86
C ALA A 150 15.38 5.04 -6.34
N LEU A 151 14.21 5.02 -5.68
CA LEU A 151 14.07 5.17 -4.24
C LEU A 151 14.24 3.87 -3.44
N LEU A 152 14.06 2.69 -4.08
CA LEU A 152 14.12 1.38 -3.41
C LEU A 152 15.43 1.13 -2.65
N PRO A 153 16.62 1.38 -3.22
CA PRO A 153 17.89 1.14 -2.52
C PRO A 153 18.13 2.11 -1.37
N GLN A 154 17.51 3.30 -1.42
CA GLN A 154 17.79 4.41 -0.50
C GLN A 154 16.86 4.39 0.73
N GLN A 155 15.61 3.96 0.57
CA GLN A 155 14.64 3.98 1.66
C GLN A 155 14.60 2.69 2.49
N GLY A 156 15.04 1.55 1.93
CA GLY A 156 14.56 0.25 2.40
C GLY A 156 13.02 0.18 2.30
N LEU A 157 12.38 -0.92 2.71
CA LEU A 157 10.91 -0.96 2.83
C LEU A 157 10.45 -0.17 4.06
N ARG A 158 10.71 1.16 4.10
CA ARG A 158 10.14 2.05 5.13
C ARG A 158 8.64 2.19 4.88
N MET A 159 7.88 1.40 5.64
CA MET A 159 6.42 1.54 5.68
C MET A 159 6.03 2.82 6.41
N VAL A 160 5.04 3.52 5.88
CA VAL A 160 4.45 4.69 6.54
C VAL A 160 3.70 4.23 7.81
N PRO A 161 3.88 4.91 8.96
CA PRO A 161 3.12 4.62 10.18
C PRO A 161 1.60 4.66 10.00
#